data_AF-A0A066YZA9-F1
#
_entry.id   AF-A0A066YZA9-F1
#
_cell.length_a   1.000
_cell.length_b   1.000
_cell.length_c   1.000
_cell.angle_alpha   90.00
_cell.angle_beta   90.00
_cell.angle_gamma   90.00
#
_symmetry.space_group_name_H-M   'P 1'
#
loop_
_entity.id
_entity.type
_entity.pdbx_description
1 polymer ?
#
loop_
_entity_poly.entity_id
_entity_poly.type
_entity_poly.pdbx_seq_one_letter_code
_entity_poly.pdbx_strand_id
1 'polypeptide(L)' 'MQLAHALGLTVTAEGIENAAQAERLRQTGCDTAQGWYFARPGPPDRIAEILRERS' A
#
# COMPACT_ATOMS: atom_id res chain seq x y z
N MET A 1 4.36 0.58 13.78
CA MET A 1 5.40 -0.27 13.18
C MET A 1 6.14 -1.07 14.25
N GLN A 2 6.94 -0.44 15.11
CA GLN A 2 7.75 -1.14 16.13
C GLN A 2 7.03 -2.23 16.94
N LEU A 3 5.84 -1.96 17.49
CA LEU A 3 5.07 -2.96 18.25
C LEU A 3 4.66 -4.16 17.38
N ALA A 4 4.07 -3.91 16.21
CA ALA A 4 3.64 -4.98 15.30
C ALA A 4 4.83 -5.81 14.83
N HIS A 5 5.93 -5.16 14.44
CA HIS A 5 7.15 -5.84 14.00
C HIS A 5 7.81 -6.65 15.14
N ALA A 6 7.82 -6.14 16.37
CA ALA A 6 8.30 -6.89 17.54
C ALA A 6 7.48 -8.14 17.83
N LEU A 7 6.20 -8.15 17.43
CA LEU A 7 5.30 -9.31 17.50
C LEU A 7 5.36 -10.20 16.25
N GLY A 8 6.23 -9.90 15.28
CA GLY A 8 6.32 -10.63 14.02
C GLY A 8 5.12 -10.43 13.09
N LEU A 9 4.37 -9.34 13.26
CA LEU A 9 3.20 -9.00 12.45
C LEU A 9 3.54 -8.04 11.32
N THR A 10 2.85 -8.18 10.19
CA THR A 10 2.87 -7.22 9.07
C THR A 10 1.83 -6.13 9.27
N VAL A 11 2.13 -4.92 8.80
CA VAL A 11 1.24 -3.77 8.88
C VAL A 11 0.85 -3.29 7.48
N THR A 12 -0.46 -3.14 7.26
CA THR A 12 -1.02 -2.50 6.09
C THR A 12 -1.61 -1.15 6.47
N ALA A 13 -1.11 -0.07 5.86
CA ALA A 13 -1.68 1.25 6.02
C ALA A 13 -2.79 1.49 4.98
N GLU A 14 -4.00 1.80 5.43
CA GLU A 14 -5.15 2.05 4.56
C GLU A 14 -5.48 3.55 4.46
N GLY A 15 -6.12 3.95 3.36
CA GLY A 15 -6.60 5.32 3.15
C GLY A 15 -5.56 6.28 2.55
N ILE A 16 -4.64 5.78 1.73
CA ILE A 16 -3.60 6.62 1.11
C ILE A 16 -4.14 7.30 -0.15
N GLU A 17 -4.23 8.62 -0.12
CA GLU A 17 -4.85 9.44 -1.16
C GLU A 17 -3.83 10.25 -1.97
N ASN A 18 -2.62 10.50 -1.43
CA ASN A 18 -1.60 11.28 -2.11
C ASN A 18 -0.16 10.81 -1.86
N ALA A 19 0.76 11.35 -2.66
CA ALA A 19 2.19 11.02 -2.65
C ALA A 19 2.87 11.35 -1.31
N ALA A 20 2.48 12.44 -0.64
CA ALA A 20 3.08 12.84 0.63
C ALA A 20 2.78 11.83 1.74
N GLN A 21 1.55 11.30 1.79
CA GLN A 21 1.18 10.22 2.71
C GLN A 21 1.96 8.93 2.42
N ALA A 22 2.06 8.55 1.14
CA ALA A 22 2.81 7.37 0.73
C ALA A 22 4.29 7.48 1.10
N GLU A 23 4.91 8.64 0.85
CA GLU A 23 6.31 8.90 1.20
C GLU A 23 6.54 8.83 2.70
N ARG A 24 5.64 9.41 3.49
CA ARG A 24 5.72 9.35 4.95
C ARG A 24 5.66 7.91 5.47
N LEU A 25 4.82 7.05 4.88
CA LEU A 25 4.72 5.64 5.26
C LEU A 25 5.92 4.81 4.83
N ARG A 26 6.52 5.13 3.67
CA ARG A 26 7.77 4.51 3.24
C ARG A 26 8.88 4.74 4.26
N GLN A 27 8.97 5.95 4.79
CA GLN A 27 9.97 6.32 5.81
C GLN A 27 9.74 5.67 7.17
N THR A 28 8.50 5.27 7.50
CA THR A 28 8.19 4.61 8.78
C THR A 28 8.45 3.10 8.75
N GLY A 29 8.77 2.53 7.58
CA GLY A 29 8.95 1.10 7.39
C GLY A 29 7.64 0.33 7.36
N CYS A 30 6.54 0.94 6.90
CA CYS A 30 5.28 0.24 6.69
C CYS A 30 5.44 -0.84 5.59
N ASP A 31 4.88 -2.03 5.81
CA ASP A 31 5.10 -3.18 4.92
C ASP A 31 4.30 -3.06 3.62
N THR A 32 3.02 -2.72 3.74
CA THR A 32 2.13 -2.48 2.59
C THR A 32 1.23 -1.28 2.80
N ALA A 33 0.68 -0.74 1.72
CA ALA A 33 -0.26 0.37 1.77
C ALA A 33 -1.37 0.22 0.72
N GLN A 34 -2.57 0.68 1.08
CA GLN A 34 -3.74 0.70 0.22
C GLN A 34 -4.37 2.09 0.21
N GLY A 35 -4.79 2.53 -0.97
CA GLY A 35 -5.59 3.73 -1.12
C GLY A 35 -5.64 4.20 -2.57
N TRP A 36 -6.45 5.23 -2.80
CA TRP A 36 -6.72 5.77 -4.13
C TRP A 36 -5.49 6.35 -4.82
N TYR A 37 -4.45 6.71 -4.05
CA TYR A 37 -3.15 7.06 -4.61
C TYR A 37 -2.55 5.93 -5.45
N PHE A 38 -2.76 4.67 -5.06
CA PHE A 38 -2.20 3.51 -5.75
C PHE A 38 -3.14 2.99 -6.84
N ALA A 39 -4.41 2.80 -6.50
CA ALA A 39 -5.45 2.37 -7.42
C ALA A 39 -6.85 2.64 -6.83
N ARG A 40 -7.84 2.84 -7.71
CA ARG A 40 -9.25 2.81 -7.32
C ARG A 40 -9.72 1.35 -7.17
N PRO A 41 -10.65 1.06 -6.25
CA PRO A 41 -11.35 -0.23 -6.25
C PRO A 41 -11.98 -0.50 -7.61
N GLY A 42 -11.95 -1.74 -8.06
CA GLY A 42 -12.42 -2.12 -9.39
C GLY A 42 -12.65 -3.62 -9.53
N PRO A 43 -13.18 -4.06 -10.69
CA PRO A 43 -13.43 -5.47 -10.96
C PRO A 43 -12.11 -6.27 -11.02
N PRO A 44 -12.16 -7.60 -10.84
CA PRO A 44 -10.98 -8.47 -10.83
C PRO A 44 -10.09 -8.34 -12.08
N ASP A 45 -10.70 -8.10 -13.24
CA ASP A 45 -9.98 -7.97 -14.53
C ASP A 45 -8.95 -6.83 -14.52
N ARG A 46 -9.16 -5.80 -13.70
CA ARG A 46 -8.23 -4.69 -13.52
C ARG A 46 -6.90 -5.12 -12.91
N ILE A 47 -6.88 -6.19 -12.12
CA ILE A 47 -5.63 -6.69 -11.52
C ILE A 47 -4.66 -7.12 -12.62
N ALA A 48 -5.15 -7.81 -13.64
CA ALA A 48 -4.31 -8.27 -14.76
C ALA A 48 -3.76 -7.10 -15.60
N GLU A 49 -4.49 -5.99 -15.70
CA GLU A 49 -4.02 -4.76 -16.36
C GLU A 49 -2.91 -4.11 -15.54
N ILE A 50 -3.13 -3.90 -14.24
CA ILE A 50 -2.16 -3.28 -13.32
C ILE A 50 -0.84 -4.08 -13.27
N LEU A 51 -0.93 -5.42 -13.26
CA LEU A 51 0.26 -6.28 -13.24
C LEU A 51 1.06 -6.17 -14.55
N ARG A 52 0.39 -6.02 -15.70
CA ARG A 52 1.04 -5.84 -17.01
C ARG A 52 1.73 -4.48 -17.12
N GLU A 53 1.14 -3.41 -16.59
CA GLU A 53 1.72 -2.06 -16.64
C GLU A 53 2.98 -1.88 -15.78
N ARG A 54 3.19 -2.75 -14.79
CA ARG A 54 4.31 -2.70 -13.83
C ARG A 54 5.44 -3.69 -14.11
N SER A 55 5.34 -4.44 -15.20
CA SER A 55 6.37 -5.41 -15.68
C SER A 55 7.32 -4.73 -16.66
#